data_AF-A0A9E3YAQ6-F1
#
_entry.id   AF-A0A9E3YAQ6-F1
#
_cell.length_a   1.000
_cell.length_b   1.000
_cell.length_c   1.000
_cell.angle_alpha   90.00
_cell.angle_beta   90.00
_cell.angle_gamma   90.00
#
_symmetry.space_group_name_H-M   'P 1'
#
loop_
_entity.id
_entity.type
_entity.pdbx_description
1 polymer ?
#
loop_
_entity_poly.entity_id
_entity_poly.type
_entity_poly.pdbx_seq_one_letter_code
_entity_poly.pdbx_strand_id
1 'polypeptide(L)' 'AMREMGIDVTSEIGSSDPYTAARTAMDRSSFDEIIVSTLPAGISKWLRMDLESRLRRSTHLPVTVCTPGD' A
#
# COMPACT_ATOMS: atom_id res chain seq x y z
N ALA A 1 -9.46 -10.16 -13.10
CA ALA A 1 -8.51 -9.16 -13.65
C ALA A 1 -7.04 -9.59 -13.53
N MET A 2 -6.31 -9.40 -12.42
CA MET A 2 -4.85 -9.66 -12.40
C MET A 2 -4.46 -11.13 -12.58
N ARG A 3 -5.14 -12.05 -11.88
CA ARG A 3 -4.94 -13.49 -12.09
C ARG A 3 -5.32 -13.95 -13.49
N GLU A 4 -6.36 -13.36 -14.08
CA GLU A 4 -6.77 -13.63 -15.47
C GLU A 4 -5.75 -13.14 -16.50
N MET A 5 -4.93 -12.13 -16.15
CA MET A 5 -3.79 -11.70 -16.94
C MET A 5 -2.54 -12.59 -16.74
N GLY A 6 -2.66 -13.70 -15.99
CA GLY A 6 -1.55 -14.62 -15.71
C GLY A 6 -0.54 -14.09 -14.69
N ILE A 7 -0.89 -13.03 -13.95
CA ILE A 7 -0.04 -12.49 -12.88
C ILE A 7 -0.26 -13.34 -11.63
N ASP A 8 0.84 -13.84 -11.04
CA ASP A 8 0.77 -14.48 -9.73
C ASP A 8 0.46 -13.44 -8.66
N VAL A 9 -0.64 -13.65 -7.94
CA VAL A 9 -1.18 -12.68 -7.00
C VAL A 9 -1.64 -13.39 -5.74
N THR A 10 -1.03 -13.00 -4.64
CA THR A 10 -1.50 -13.29 -3.29
C THR A 10 -2.31 -12.11 -2.76
N SER A 11 -3.23 -12.39 -1.84
CA SER A 11 -4.05 -11.38 -1.18
C SER A 11 -4.27 -11.77 0.27
N GLU A 12 -4.29 -10.80 1.16
CA GLU A 12 -4.58 -11.02 2.57
C GLU A 12 -5.51 -9.94 3.12
N ILE A 13 -6.23 -10.28 4.19
CA ILE A 13 -7.03 -9.33 4.96
C ILE A 13 -6.20 -8.92 6.17
N GLY A 14 -5.92 -7.62 6.28
CA GLY A 14 -5.09 -7.04 7.34
C GLY A 14 -5.87 -6.20 8.35
N SER A 15 -5.12 -5.46 9.18
CA SER A 15 -5.66 -4.46 10.10
C SER A 15 -6.46 -3.37 9.37
N SER A 16 -7.41 -2.75 10.07
CA SER A 16 -8.13 -1.57 9.57
C SER A 16 -7.23 -0.32 9.48
N ASP A 17 -6.13 -0.27 10.23
CA ASP A 17 -5.08 0.73 10.04
C ASP A 17 -4.12 0.28 8.93
N PRO A 18 -4.03 1.02 7.80
CA PRO A 18 -3.26 0.59 6.64
C PRO A 18 -1.76 0.52 6.89
N TYR A 19 -1.22 1.36 7.77
CA TYR A 19 0.19 1.30 8.14
C TYR A 19 0.52 -0.01 8.87
N THR A 20 -0.31 -0.39 9.84
CA THR A 20 -0.18 -1.64 10.58
C THR A 20 -0.34 -2.86 9.66
N ALA A 21 -1.31 -2.81 8.74
CA ALA A 21 -1.51 -3.88 7.75
C ALA A 21 -0.26 -4.07 6.89
N ALA A 22 0.28 -2.99 6.29
CA ALA A 22 1.49 -3.06 5.48
C ALA A 22 2.72 -3.55 6.26
N ARG A 23 2.94 -3.08 7.51
CA ARG A 23 4.06 -3.56 8.34
C ARG A 23 3.95 -5.04 8.65
N THR A 24 2.75 -5.52 8.94
CA THR A 24 2.51 -6.95 9.22
C THR A 24 2.79 -7.82 7.99
N ALA A 25 2.45 -7.35 6.79
CA ALA A 25 2.77 -8.03 5.54
C ALA A 25 4.27 -8.13 5.33
N MET A 26 4.98 -7.00 5.50
CA MET A 26 6.46 -6.92 5.35
C MET A 26 7.23 -7.73 6.39
N ASP A 27 6.66 -7.96 7.57
CA ASP A 27 7.31 -8.81 8.58
C ASP A 27 7.26 -10.31 8.19
N ARG A 28 6.40 -10.69 7.23
CA ARG A 28 6.22 -12.09 6.77
C ARG A 28 6.94 -12.40 5.46
N SER A 29 7.17 -11.39 4.63
CA SER A 29 7.76 -11.53 3.29
C SER A 29 8.56 -10.29 2.90
N SER A 30 9.55 -10.47 2.03
CA SER A 30 10.27 -9.37 1.39
C SER A 30 9.49 -8.82 0.20
N PHE A 31 9.59 -7.51 -0.02
CA PHE A 31 8.99 -6.79 -1.15
C PHE A 31 10.00 -5.82 -1.73
N ASP A 32 9.88 -5.51 -3.02
CA ASP A 32 10.74 -4.55 -3.71
C ASP A 32 10.14 -3.14 -3.74
N GLU A 33 8.81 -3.01 -3.62
CA GLU A 33 8.08 -1.74 -3.69
C GLU A 33 6.75 -1.82 -2.94
N ILE A 34 6.27 -0.67 -2.47
CA ILE A 34 4.92 -0.49 -1.92
C ILE A 34 4.10 0.41 -2.85
N ILE A 35 2.97 -0.10 -3.34
CA ILE A 35 2.01 0.69 -4.13
C ILE A 35 0.77 0.95 -3.28
N VAL A 36 0.49 2.22 -3.00
CA VAL A 36 -0.67 2.67 -2.24
C VAL A 36 -1.74 3.16 -3.21
N SER A 37 -2.69 2.29 -3.53
CA SER A 37 -3.90 2.69 -4.25
C SER A 37 -4.89 3.32 -3.27
N THR A 38 -5.20 4.60 -3.47
CA THR A 38 -6.06 5.35 -2.54
C THR A 38 -6.94 6.37 -3.27
N LEU A 39 -7.88 6.97 -2.55
CA LEU A 39 -8.73 8.02 -3.12
C LEU A 39 -7.95 9.34 -3.29
N PRO A 40 -8.42 10.29 -4.11
CA PRO A 40 -7.79 11.59 -4.25
C PRO A 40 -7.71 12.36 -2.92
N ALA A 41 -6.86 13.39 -2.92
CA ALA A 41 -6.79 14.36 -1.84
C ALA A 41 -8.18 14.97 -1.54
N GLY A 42 -8.43 15.28 -0.27
CA GLY A 42 -9.72 15.79 0.22
C GLY A 42 -10.68 14.71 0.74
N ILE A 43 -10.65 13.50 0.18
CA ILE A 43 -11.51 12.38 0.65
C ILE A 43 -10.72 11.18 1.21
N SER A 44 -9.47 10.96 0.77
CA SER A 44 -8.69 9.85 1.32
C SER A 44 -8.31 10.07 2.79
N LYS A 45 -8.79 9.18 3.66
CA LYS A 45 -8.35 9.11 5.07
C LYS A 45 -6.87 8.76 5.18
N TRP A 46 -6.34 7.98 4.24
CA TRP A 46 -4.95 7.50 4.26
C TRP A 46 -3.97 8.61 3.91
N LEU A 47 -4.31 9.46 2.94
CA LEU A 47 -3.53 10.66 2.64
C LEU A 47 -3.60 11.66 3.81
N ARG A 48 -4.80 11.88 4.37
CA ARG A 48 -4.97 12.78 5.54
C ARG A 48 -4.17 12.35 6.76
N MET A 49 -3.90 11.05 6.93
CA MET A 49 -3.09 10.51 8.02
C MET A 49 -1.62 10.30 7.65
N ASP A 50 -1.16 10.89 6.53
CA ASP A 50 0.23 10.88 6.09
C ASP A 50 0.81 9.45 5.92
N LEU A 51 0.00 8.53 5.36
CA LEU A 51 0.39 7.12 5.23
C LEU A 51 1.68 6.94 4.42
N GLU A 52 1.81 7.61 3.27
CA GLU A 52 2.96 7.49 2.39
C GLU A 52 4.26 7.81 3.14
N SER A 53 4.34 8.99 3.75
CA SER A 53 5.54 9.42 4.48
C SER A 53 5.84 8.52 5.67
N ARG A 54 4.81 7.96 6.34
CA ARG A 54 5.01 6.98 7.42
C ARG A 54 5.65 5.69 6.90
N LEU A 55 5.21 5.18 5.74
CA LEU A 55 5.78 3.99 5.11
C LEU A 55 7.20 4.24 4.59
N ARG A 56 7.45 5.39 3.94
CA ARG A 56 8.80 5.79 3.50
C ARG A 56 9.78 5.92 4.66
N ARG A 57 9.32 6.35 5.83
CA ARG A 57 10.16 6.49 7.03
C ARG A 57 10.45 5.16 7.72
N SER A 58 9.55 4.18 7.62
CA SER A 58 9.67 2.90 8.32
C SER A 58 10.27 1.79 7.47
N THR A 59 10.51 2.04 6.18
CA THR A 59 11.04 1.06 5.22
C THR A 59 12.09 1.72 4.34
N HIS A 60 12.94 0.89 3.72
CA HIS A 60 13.85 1.34 2.66
C HIS A 60 13.25 1.15 1.26
N LEU A 61 11.96 0.77 1.17
CA LEU A 61 11.32 0.48 -0.10
C LEU A 61 10.83 1.75 -0.77
N PRO A 62 10.89 1.84 -2.11
CA PRO A 62 10.11 2.80 -2.87
C PRO A 62 8.63 2.70 -2.49
N VAL A 63 7.99 3.85 -2.35
CA VAL A 63 6.54 3.95 -2.15
C VAL A 63 5.98 4.75 -3.32
N THR A 64 4.96 4.22 -3.98
CA THR A 64 4.24 4.90 -5.06
C THR A 64 2.79 5.07 -4.63
N VAL A 65 2.26 6.28 -4.74
CA VAL A 65 0.84 6.55 -4.46
C VAL A 65 0.11 6.67 -5.78
N CYS A 66 -0.99 5.93 -5.92
CA CYS A 66 -1.85 5.97 -7.10
C CYS A 66 -3.26 6.38 -6.67
N THR A 67 -3.78 7.40 -7.32
CA THR A 67 -5.14 7.92 -7.16
C THR A 67 -5.89 7.83 -8.50
N PRO A 68 -7.23 7.83 -8.48
CA PRO A 68 -8.01 7.85 -9.71
C PRO A 68 -7.62 9.04 -10.61
N GLY A 69 -7.10 8.74 -11.81
CA GLY A 69 -6.69 9.73 -12.80
C GLY A 69 -5.19 9.99 -12.90
N ASP A 70 -4.37 9.35 -12.05
CA ASP A 70 -2.92 9.22 -12.27
C ASP A 70 -2.59 8.29 -13.45
#